data_AF-A0A822FI81-F1
#
_entry.id   AF-A0A822FI81-F1
#
_cell.length_a   1.000
_cell.length_b   1.000
_cell.length_c   1.000
_cell.angle_alpha   90.00
_cell.angle_beta   90.00
_cell.angle_gamma   90.00
#
_symmetry.space_group_name_H-M   'P 1'
#
loop_
_entity.id
_entity.type
_entity.pdbx_description
1 polymer ?
#
loop_
_entity_poly.entity_id
_entity_poly.type
_entity_poly.pdbx_seq_one_letter_code
_entity_poly.pdbx_strand_id
1 'polypeptide(L)'
;SAITAAVEELKRLNILDSQDKLTSVGVAISKLPDFGSLAMSKSVLSALNQHNCGRDLIALSAILGVLNTSSVLKAIPDSMKRSEGDFMSLLNVMNEILLIRKSVPARQFRLSKVCQAKKLMAILHVLKQALRRYV
;
A
#
# COMPACT_ATOMS: atom_id res chain seq x y z
N SER A 1 25.53 13.82 -8.86
CA SER A 1 25.17 13.97 -7.42
C SER A 1 23.89 13.18 -7.16
N ALA A 2 23.47 13.04 -5.89
CA ALA A 2 22.17 12.40 -5.56
C ALA A 2 20.98 13.08 -6.28
N ILE A 3 21.07 14.40 -6.49
CA ILE A 3 20.06 15.19 -7.21
C ILE A 3 20.00 14.79 -8.69
N THR A 4 21.14 14.65 -9.37
CA THR A 4 21.18 14.23 -10.78
C THR A 4 20.51 12.87 -10.98
N ALA A 5 20.82 11.90 -10.11
CA ALA A 5 20.22 10.57 -10.19
C ALA A 5 18.69 10.61 -9.98
N ALA A 6 18.20 11.46 -9.08
CA ALA A 6 16.78 11.65 -8.86
C ALA A 6 16.08 12.27 -10.07
N VAL A 7 16.70 13.27 -10.73
CA VAL A 7 16.17 13.89 -11.95
C VAL A 7 16.09 12.88 -13.09
N GLU A 8 17.14 12.07 -13.30
CA GLU A 8 17.14 11.03 -14.32
C GLU A 8 16.06 9.95 -14.06
N GLU A 9 15.85 9.56 -12.80
CA GLU A 9 14.78 8.62 -12.46
C GLU A 9 13.38 9.22 -12.71
N LEU A 10 13.19 10.50 -12.38
CA LEU A 10 11.94 11.22 -12.68
C LEU A 10 11.67 11.29 -14.19
N LYS A 11 12.71 11.50 -15.01
CA LYS A 11 12.61 11.45 -16.48
C LYS A 11 12.28 10.04 -16.98
N ARG A 12 12.98 9.01 -16.49
CA ARG A 12 12.73 7.60 -16.83
C ARG A 12 11.30 7.18 -16.52
N LEU A 13 10.72 7.70 -15.45
CA LEU A 13 9.33 7.44 -15.07
C LEU A 13 8.31 8.31 -15.81
N ASN A 14 8.73 9.17 -16.74
CA ASN A 14 7.90 10.12 -17.47
C ASN A 14 7.15 11.12 -16.55
N ILE A 15 7.79 11.47 -15.42
CA ILE A 15 7.29 12.46 -14.44
C ILE A 15 7.80 13.85 -14.81
N LEU A 16 9.08 13.93 -15.21
CA LEU A 16 9.67 15.10 -15.82
C LEU A 16 9.88 14.87 -17.32
N ASP A 17 9.78 15.94 -18.11
CA ASP A 17 10.16 15.96 -19.51
C ASP A 17 11.67 16.24 -19.70
N SER A 18 12.12 16.35 -20.94
CA SER A 18 13.51 16.65 -21.28
C SER A 18 13.97 18.05 -20.85
N GLN A 19 13.05 18.96 -20.51
CA GLN A 19 13.31 20.31 -20.02
C GLN A 19 13.19 20.42 -18.49
N ASP A 20 13.16 19.29 -17.78
CA ASP A 20 12.96 19.21 -16.32
C ASP A 20 11.63 19.81 -15.83
N LYS A 21 10.59 19.82 -16.69
CA LYS A 21 9.24 20.26 -16.32
C LYS A 21 8.32 19.07 -16.02
N LEU A 22 7.37 19.26 -15.12
CA LEU A 22 6.37 18.24 -14.82
C LEU A 22 5.50 17.94 -16.04
N THR A 23 5.40 16.65 -16.39
CA THR A 23 4.42 16.17 -17.36
C THR A 23 3.02 16.15 -16.75
N SER A 24 1.99 15.84 -17.55
CA SER A 24 0.62 15.62 -17.03
C SER A 24 0.57 14.53 -15.95
N VAL A 25 1.37 13.46 -16.12
CA VAL A 25 1.54 12.39 -15.12
C VAL A 25 2.23 12.95 -13.88
N GLY A 26 3.26 13.77 -14.03
CA GLY A 26 3.94 14.41 -12.90
C GLY A 26 3.05 15.33 -12.08
N VAL A 27 2.21 16.14 -12.74
CA VAL A 27 1.22 16.99 -12.08
C VAL A 27 0.14 16.18 -11.35
N ALA A 28 -0.25 15.02 -11.90
CA ALA A 28 -1.20 14.14 -11.23
C ALA A 28 -0.57 13.45 -10.01
N ILE A 29 0.66 12.95 -10.12
CA ILE A 29 1.40 12.32 -9.02
C ILE A 29 1.68 13.32 -7.90
N SER A 30 1.99 14.58 -8.20
CA SER A 30 2.27 15.60 -7.16
C SER A 30 1.07 15.94 -6.29
N LYS A 31 -0.14 15.58 -6.72
CA LYS A 31 -1.39 15.73 -5.95
C LYS A 31 -1.72 14.49 -5.10
N LEU A 32 -0.98 13.39 -5.27
CA LEU A 32 -1.18 12.18 -4.49
C LEU A 32 -0.41 12.28 -3.16
N PRO A 33 -0.91 11.62 -2.10
CA PRO A 33 -0.13 11.47 -0.87
C PRO A 33 1.12 10.63 -1.13
N ASP A 34 2.11 10.75 -0.24
CA ASP A 34 3.32 9.95 -0.34
C ASP A 34 3.03 8.45 -0.09
N PHE A 35 3.29 7.63 -1.11
CA PHE A 35 3.14 6.18 -1.08
C PHE A 35 4.48 5.44 -0.87
N GLY A 36 5.54 6.17 -0.49
CA GLY A 36 6.85 5.64 -0.13
C GLY A 36 7.80 5.46 -1.32
N SER A 37 7.28 5.40 -2.55
CA SER A 37 8.10 5.44 -3.77
C SER A 37 7.33 6.01 -4.95
N LEU A 38 8.06 6.63 -5.89
CA LEU A 38 7.48 7.15 -7.13
C LEU A 38 6.85 6.05 -7.99
N ALA A 39 7.45 4.86 -8.02
CA ALA A 39 6.90 3.70 -8.71
C ALA A 39 5.53 3.29 -8.12
N MET A 40 5.37 3.34 -6.79
CA MET A 40 4.09 3.08 -6.14
C MET A 40 3.08 4.18 -6.46
N SER A 41 3.47 5.45 -6.39
CA SER A 41 2.58 6.57 -6.75
C SER A 41 2.08 6.48 -8.19
N LYS A 42 2.94 6.08 -9.14
CA LYS A 42 2.57 5.85 -10.53
C LYS A 42 1.62 4.64 -10.68
N SER A 43 1.87 3.57 -9.93
CA SER A 43 1.00 2.39 -9.93
C SER A 43 -0.39 2.72 -9.39
N VAL A 44 -0.48 3.44 -8.28
CA VAL A 44 -1.73 3.92 -7.69
C VAL A 44 -2.47 4.85 -8.66
N LEU A 45 -1.77 5.79 -9.31
CA LEU A 45 -2.38 6.67 -10.30
C LEU A 45 -2.99 5.89 -11.48
N SER A 46 -2.27 4.90 -12.00
CA SER A 46 -2.78 4.03 -13.06
C SER A 46 -4.02 3.25 -12.60
N ALA A 47 -3.97 2.68 -11.40
CA ALA A 47 -5.08 1.93 -10.85
C ALA A 47 -6.33 2.77 -10.59
N LEU A 48 -6.16 4.04 -10.18
CA LEU A 48 -7.26 4.99 -10.00
C LEU A 48 -7.90 5.39 -11.33
N ASN A 49 -7.09 5.61 -12.37
CA ASN A 49 -7.58 6.19 -13.62
C ASN A 49 -8.00 5.14 -14.67
N GLN A 50 -7.43 3.92 -14.63
CA GLN A 50 -7.52 2.97 -15.74
C GLN A 50 -8.05 1.58 -15.35
N HIS A 51 -7.84 1.13 -14.11
CA HIS A 51 -8.06 -0.27 -13.75
C HIS A 51 -9.10 -0.52 -12.67
N ASN A 52 -9.82 0.52 -12.18
CA ASN A 52 -10.83 0.42 -11.11
C ASN A 52 -10.36 -0.33 -9.84
N CYS A 53 -9.05 -0.44 -9.62
CA CYS A 53 -8.44 -1.15 -8.49
C CYS A 53 -7.63 -0.21 -7.58
N GLY A 54 -7.82 1.11 -7.72
CA GLY A 54 -7.09 2.12 -6.95
C GLY A 54 -7.19 1.93 -5.44
N ARG A 55 -8.37 1.53 -4.93
CA ARG A 55 -8.56 1.23 -3.49
C ARG A 55 -7.63 0.11 -3.01
N ASP A 56 -7.49 -0.95 -3.79
CA ASP A 56 -6.68 -2.11 -3.43
C ASP A 56 -5.19 -1.77 -3.45
N LEU A 57 -4.74 -0.98 -4.44
CA LEU A 57 -3.36 -0.49 -4.43
C LEU A 57 -3.07 0.50 -3.31
N ILE A 58 -4.03 1.33 -2.91
CA ILE A 58 -3.86 2.20 -1.72
C ILE A 58 -3.71 1.34 -0.46
N ALA A 59 -4.51 0.28 -0.30
CA ALA A 59 -4.40 -0.64 0.82
C ALA A 59 -3.06 -1.39 0.82
N LEU A 60 -2.60 -1.84 -0.35
CA LEU A 60 -1.32 -2.51 -0.52
C LEU A 60 -0.14 -1.57 -0.26
N SER A 61 -0.19 -0.34 -0.75
CA SER A 61 0.82 0.68 -0.47
C SER A 61 0.92 0.97 1.03
N ALA A 62 -0.20 1.06 1.73
CA ALA A 62 -0.21 1.35 3.17
C ALA A 62 0.53 0.28 3.98
N ILE A 63 0.40 -1.00 3.62
CA ILE A 63 1.12 -2.09 4.29
C ILE A 63 2.58 -2.23 3.80
N LEU A 64 2.84 -2.04 2.49
CA LEU A 64 4.20 -2.08 1.94
C LEU A 64 5.09 -0.96 2.50
N GLY A 65 4.53 0.23 2.72
CA GLY A 65 5.26 1.36 3.30
C GLY A 65 5.69 1.17 4.75
N VAL A 66 5.23 0.12 5.43
CA VAL A 66 5.61 -0.22 6.82
C VAL A 66 6.28 -1.60 6.92
N LEU A 67 6.31 -2.36 5.83
CA LEU A 67 6.96 -3.67 5.75
C LEU A 67 8.47 -3.48 5.76
N ASN A 68 9.12 -3.88 6.85
CA ASN A 68 10.57 -3.82 7.01
C ASN A 68 11.26 -5.18 6.80
N THR A 69 10.50 -6.28 6.80
CA THR A 69 11.03 -7.64 6.80
C THR A 69 10.08 -8.61 6.09
N SER A 70 10.65 -9.65 5.46
CA SER A 70 9.89 -10.74 4.84
C SER A 70 9.28 -11.72 5.85
N SER A 71 9.64 -11.62 7.14
CA SER A 71 9.09 -12.47 8.21
C SER A 71 7.59 -12.27 8.39
N VAL A 72 7.06 -11.08 8.06
CA VAL A 72 5.63 -10.78 8.07
C VAL A 72 4.85 -11.72 7.17
N LEU A 73 5.38 -12.03 5.97
CA LEU A 73 4.74 -12.92 5.00
C LEU A 73 4.67 -14.36 5.51
N LYS A 74 5.73 -14.82 6.18
CA LYS A 74 5.78 -16.15 6.80
C LYS A 74 4.78 -16.28 7.96
N ALA A 75 4.48 -15.17 8.64
CA ALA A 75 3.55 -15.14 9.77
C ALA A 75 2.07 -15.03 9.35
N ILE A 76 1.77 -14.85 8.05
CA ILE A 76 0.40 -14.92 7.53
C ILE A 76 -0.04 -16.40 7.52
N PRO A 77 -1.21 -16.74 8.12
CA PRO A 77 -1.75 -18.11 8.06
C PRO A 77 -2.03 -18.56 6.63
N ASP A 78 -1.84 -19.85 6.35
CA ASP A 78 -2.05 -20.40 5.01
C ASP A 78 -3.48 -20.18 4.48
N SER A 79 -4.47 -20.17 5.37
CA SER A 79 -5.88 -19.86 5.01
C SER A 79 -6.09 -18.44 4.49
N MET A 80 -5.14 -17.53 4.69
CA MET A 80 -5.18 -16.17 4.19
C MET A 80 -4.19 -15.93 3.04
N LYS A 81 -3.34 -16.90 2.72
CA LYS A 81 -2.44 -16.82 1.57
C LYS A 81 -3.21 -17.00 0.27
N ARG A 82 -2.70 -16.35 -0.77
CA ARG A 82 -3.26 -16.33 -2.12
C ARG A 82 -2.26 -16.98 -3.08
N SER A 83 -2.77 -17.82 -3.98
CA SER A 83 -1.98 -18.47 -5.04
C SER A 83 -1.29 -17.46 -5.98
N GLU A 84 -1.87 -16.27 -6.06
CA GLU A 84 -1.42 -15.13 -6.86
C GLU A 84 -0.17 -14.46 -6.26
N GLY A 85 0.24 -14.85 -5.05
CA GLY A 85 1.50 -14.45 -4.42
C GLY A 85 1.37 -13.56 -3.19
N ASP A 86 2.51 -13.07 -2.73
CA ASP A 86 2.66 -12.37 -1.44
C ASP A 86 1.88 -11.06 -1.38
N PHE A 87 1.88 -10.27 -2.45
CA PHE A 87 1.13 -9.01 -2.50
C PHE A 87 -0.38 -9.24 -2.39
N MET A 88 -0.90 -10.28 -3.06
CA MET A 88 -2.32 -10.62 -2.97
C MET A 88 -2.67 -11.20 -1.60
N SER A 89 -1.74 -11.89 -0.95
CA SER A 89 -1.89 -12.34 0.44
C SER A 89 -1.95 -11.17 1.42
N LEU A 90 -1.08 -10.17 1.27
CA LEU A 90 -1.11 -8.93 2.06
C LEU A 90 -2.40 -8.13 1.84
N LEU A 91 -2.82 -8.01 0.57
CA LEU A 91 -4.06 -7.34 0.22
C LEU A 91 -5.26 -8.07 0.81
N ASN A 92 -5.29 -9.41 0.78
CA ASN A 92 -6.34 -10.20 1.39
C ASN A 92 -6.44 -9.94 2.91
N VAL A 93 -5.30 -9.93 3.61
CA VAL A 93 -5.24 -9.57 5.04
C VAL A 93 -5.80 -8.17 5.29
N MET A 94 -5.38 -7.17 4.50
CA MET A 94 -5.88 -5.80 4.63
C MET A 94 -7.38 -5.71 4.36
N ASN A 95 -7.88 -6.36 3.30
CA ASN A 95 -9.29 -6.31 2.92
C ASN A 95 -10.19 -6.95 3.97
N GLU A 96 -9.79 -8.10 4.54
CA GLU A 96 -10.51 -8.74 5.65
C GLU A 96 -10.64 -7.81 6.87
N ILE A 97 -9.54 -7.16 7.26
CA ILE A 97 -9.54 -6.23 8.40
C ILE A 97 -10.40 -5.01 8.12
N LEU A 98 -10.28 -4.42 6.92
CA LEU A 98 -11.06 -3.26 6.51
C LEU A 98 -12.55 -3.57 6.40
N LEU A 99 -12.90 -4.77 5.93
CA LEU A 99 -14.28 -5.23 5.88
C LEU A 99 -14.87 -5.31 7.29
N ILE A 100 -14.18 -6.00 8.22
CA ILE A 100 -14.63 -6.09 9.62
C ILE A 100 -14.75 -4.71 10.25
N ARG A 101 -13.81 -3.81 9.99
CA ARG A 101 -13.84 -2.42 10.50
C ARG A 101 -15.06 -1.65 10.01
N LYS A 102 -15.48 -1.85 8.75
CA LYS A 102 -16.67 -1.22 8.18
C LYS A 102 -17.97 -1.81 8.73
N SER A 103 -17.95 -3.08 9.12
CA SER A 103 -19.13 -3.79 9.63
C SER A 103 -19.45 -3.53 11.11
N VAL A 104 -18.62 -2.78 11.84
CA VAL A 104 -18.85 -2.48 13.26
C VAL A 104 -18.71 -0.98 13.55
N PRO A 105 -19.41 -0.44 14.57
CA PRO A 105 -19.19 0.94 15.00
C PRO A 105 -17.72 1.19 15.37
N ALA A 106 -17.18 2.35 15.00
CA ALA A 106 -15.74 2.66 15.19
C ALA A 106 -15.25 2.48 16.64
N ARG A 107 -16.09 2.78 17.64
CA ARG A 107 -15.78 2.61 19.08
C ARG A 107 -15.64 1.15 19.50
N GLN A 108 -16.20 0.21 18.73
CA GLN A 108 -16.20 -1.22 19.03
C GLN A 108 -15.11 -1.98 18.26
N PHE A 109 -14.57 -1.40 17.18
CA PHE A 109 -13.49 -2.03 16.42
C PHE A 109 -12.22 -2.17 17.27
N ARG A 110 -11.77 -3.41 17.45
CA ARG A 110 -10.53 -3.74 18.16
C ARG A 110 -9.65 -4.61 17.29
N LEU A 111 -8.62 -4.01 16.68
CA LEU A 111 -7.69 -4.71 15.80
C LEU A 111 -7.03 -5.92 16.47
N SER A 112 -6.70 -5.85 17.75
CA SER A 112 -6.11 -6.98 18.50
C SER A 112 -7.04 -8.19 18.54
N LYS A 113 -8.36 -8.00 18.74
CA LYS A 113 -9.33 -9.10 18.71
C LYS A 113 -9.44 -9.72 17.32
N VAL A 114 -9.41 -8.90 16.26
CA VAL A 114 -9.41 -9.38 14.87
C VAL A 114 -8.15 -10.20 14.60
N CYS A 115 -6.97 -9.69 14.99
CA CYS A 115 -5.72 -10.39 14.81
C CYS A 115 -5.65 -11.70 15.61
N GLN A 116 -6.21 -11.73 16.81
CA GLN A 116 -6.32 -12.95 17.60
C GLN A 116 -7.19 -14.00 16.88
N ALA A 117 -8.40 -13.62 16.45
CA ALA A 117 -9.33 -14.53 15.77
C ALA A 117 -8.76 -15.05 14.43
N LYS A 118 -8.04 -14.20 13.71
CA LYS A 118 -7.45 -14.54 12.40
C LYS A 118 -6.03 -15.10 12.50
N LYS A 119 -5.49 -15.36 13.71
CA LYS A 119 -4.11 -15.85 13.94
C LYS A 119 -3.01 -14.94 13.36
N LEU A 120 -3.23 -13.62 13.37
CA LEU A 120 -2.32 -12.58 12.88
C LEU A 120 -1.59 -11.82 14.00
N MET A 121 -1.60 -12.34 15.24
CA MET A 121 -1.03 -11.63 16.40
C MET A 121 0.46 -11.29 16.24
N ALA A 122 1.23 -12.16 15.59
CA ALA A 122 2.65 -11.95 15.33
C ALA A 122 2.92 -10.66 14.51
N ILE A 123 1.97 -10.25 13.67
CA ILE A 123 2.09 -9.08 12.77
C ILE A 123 1.17 -7.93 13.18
N LEU A 124 0.57 -7.96 14.38
CA LEU A 124 -0.34 -6.93 14.88
C LEU A 124 0.30 -5.52 14.82
N HIS A 125 1.59 -5.42 15.14
CA HIS A 125 2.31 -4.14 15.13
C HIS A 125 2.38 -3.53 13.73
N VAL A 126 2.64 -4.35 12.70
CA VAL A 126 2.65 -3.93 11.29
C VAL A 126 1.26 -3.52 10.84
N LEU A 127 0.24 -4.34 11.12
CA LEU A 127 -1.15 -4.06 10.73
C LEU A 127 -1.69 -2.78 11.38
N LYS A 128 -1.28 -2.50 12.63
CA LYS A 128 -1.63 -1.26 13.33
C LYS A 128 -1.04 -0.04 12.64
N GLN A 129 0.20 -0.11 12.17
CA GLN A 129 0.84 0.98 11.44
C GLN A 129 0.25 1.14 10.04
N ALA A 130 0.06 0.04 9.31
CA ALA A 130 -0.56 0.05 7.99
C ALA A 130 -1.96 0.68 8.01
N LEU A 131 -2.81 0.33 8.99
CA LEU A 131 -4.14 0.91 9.15
C LEU A 131 -4.12 2.40 9.50
N ARG A 132 -3.08 2.90 10.18
CA ARG A 132 -2.93 4.35 10.43
C ARG A 132 -2.52 5.08 9.17
N ARG A 133 -1.72 4.46 8.31
CA ARG A 133 -1.26 5.04 7.04
C ARG A 133 -2.35 5.01 5.95
N TYR A 134 -3.30 4.09 6.06
CA TYR A 134 -4.44 3.96 5.14
C TYR A 134 -5.57 4.98 5.36
N VAL A 135 -5.71 5.50 6.59
CA VAL A 135 -6.79 6.43 7.00
C VAL A 135 -6.26 7.85 6.90
#